data_AF-A0A2N3F8G6-F1
#
_entry.id   AF-A0A2N3F8G6-F1
#
_cell.length_a   1.000
_cell.length_b   1.000
_cell.length_c   1.000
_cell.angle_alpha   90.00
_cell.angle_beta   90.00
_cell.angle_gamma   90.00
#
_symmetry.space_group_name_H-M   'P 1'
#
loop_
_entity.id
_entity.type
_entity.pdbx_description
1 polymer ?
#
loop_
_entity_poly.entity_id
_entity_poly.type
_entity_poly.pdbx_seq_one_letter_code
_entity_poly.pdbx_strand_id
1 'polypeptide(L)'
;MRVGCGRTVRMDTTYLYLNGDIIPTVEAAISPLDIGLLRGYAVFDLLRTAGARPFMLEEHLKRLRHSAAELGLEVPVSDEAIRTVITRLLELNRHGEATVRLVLTGGVSPEGMTYDPTTPTFLILTHELHELPASLYETGAALILHEHRREIPAAKTTNYLTMLKHRPLVNEAGAIDLLYHDGERVLEAASASVYFVHGGTILAPERDVLWGTVGSLTLELARERYETRLAAVSLDDAFRADEVFLTSTTRGVVPIVRIDDRLIGSGEPGPVTRDLSAHYQELLTAAR
;
A
#
# COMPACT_ATOMS: atom_id res chain seq x y z
N MET A 1 -26.92 -36.12 -14.78
CA MET A 1 -26.31 -37.20 -13.99
C MET A 1 -25.75 -36.56 -12.72
N ARG A 2 -26.39 -36.78 -11.56
CA ARG A 2 -25.87 -36.32 -10.27
C ARG A 2 -24.73 -37.26 -9.86
N VAL A 3 -23.59 -36.70 -9.54
CA VAL A 3 -22.62 -37.36 -8.65
C VAL A 3 -22.24 -36.31 -7.61
N GLY A 4 -22.79 -36.46 -6.41
CA GLY A 4 -22.30 -35.76 -5.24
C GLY A 4 -21.19 -36.59 -4.61
N CYS A 5 -20.12 -35.92 -4.17
CA CYS A 5 -19.28 -36.40 -3.09
C CYS A 5 -18.98 -35.20 -2.21
N GLY A 6 -19.61 -35.17 -1.04
CA GLY A 6 -19.51 -34.08 -0.09
C GLY A 6 -18.18 -34.11 0.65
N ARG A 7 -17.46 -33.00 0.53
CA ARG A 7 -16.92 -32.31 1.70
C ARG A 7 -17.46 -30.89 1.62
N THR A 8 -18.58 -30.64 2.29
CA THR A 8 -19.02 -29.27 2.55
C THR A 8 -18.06 -28.71 3.59
N VAL A 9 -16.91 -28.19 3.13
CA VAL A 9 -16.22 -27.17 3.89
C VAL A 9 -17.24 -26.05 3.96
N ARG A 10 -17.78 -25.77 5.16
CA ARG A 10 -18.42 -24.48 5.38
C ARG A 10 -17.32 -23.46 5.15
N MET A 11 -17.26 -22.91 3.95
CA MET A 11 -16.56 -21.65 3.73
C MET A 11 -17.35 -20.67 4.58
N ASP A 12 -16.77 -20.21 5.69
CA ASP A 12 -17.39 -19.15 6.47
C ASP A 12 -17.65 -17.99 5.50
N THR A 13 -18.91 -17.57 5.39
CA THR A 13 -19.31 -16.49 4.49
C THR A 13 -18.58 -15.23 4.90
N THR A 14 -17.75 -14.68 4.01
CA THR A 14 -17.19 -13.34 4.19
C THR A 14 -18.16 -12.29 3.69
N TYR A 15 -18.10 -11.11 4.27
CA TYR A 15 -18.92 -9.96 3.99
C TYR A 15 -18.04 -8.80 3.50
N LEU A 16 -18.62 -7.94 2.67
CA LEU A 16 -18.03 -6.68 2.24
C LEU A 16 -19.08 -5.58 2.25
N TYR A 17 -18.62 -4.33 2.23
CA TYR A 17 -19.49 -3.19 1.97
C TYR A 17 -19.46 -2.83 0.50
N LEU A 18 -20.63 -2.61 -0.11
CA LEU A 18 -20.78 -2.13 -1.49
C LEU A 18 -21.96 -1.15 -1.56
N ASN A 19 -21.67 0.10 -1.95
CA ASN A 19 -22.67 1.14 -2.25
C ASN A 19 -23.80 1.33 -1.20
N GLY A 20 -23.48 1.18 0.09
CA GLY A 20 -24.44 1.38 1.18
C GLY A 20 -24.70 0.13 2.01
N ASP A 21 -24.51 -1.06 1.43
CA ASP A 21 -24.93 -2.32 2.04
C ASP A 21 -23.74 -3.19 2.43
N ILE A 22 -23.85 -3.87 3.58
CA ILE A 22 -22.97 -4.97 3.95
C ILE A 22 -23.60 -6.28 3.49
N ILE A 23 -22.99 -6.94 2.52
CA ILE A 23 -23.52 -8.13 1.84
C ILE A 23 -22.50 -9.26 1.84
N PRO A 24 -22.93 -10.53 1.71
CA PRO A 24 -22.02 -11.64 1.45
C PRO A 24 -21.16 -11.36 0.21
N THR A 25 -19.85 -11.58 0.30
CA THR A 25 -18.89 -11.36 -0.79
C THR A 25 -19.28 -12.11 -2.07
N VAL A 26 -19.87 -13.30 -1.93
CA VAL A 26 -20.33 -14.13 -3.06
C VAL A 26 -21.56 -13.57 -3.78
N GLU A 27 -22.27 -12.64 -3.17
CA GLU A 27 -23.44 -11.95 -3.75
C GLU A 27 -23.08 -10.58 -4.35
N ALA A 28 -21.87 -10.07 -4.05
CA ALA A 28 -21.43 -8.78 -4.55
C ALA A 28 -21.24 -8.78 -6.07
N ALA A 29 -21.85 -7.82 -6.74
CA ALA A 29 -21.75 -7.64 -8.19
C ALA A 29 -21.37 -6.19 -8.51
N ILE A 30 -20.33 -6.02 -9.31
CA ILE A 30 -19.93 -4.73 -9.89
C ILE A 30 -20.33 -4.76 -11.37
N SER A 31 -20.85 -3.64 -11.86
CA SER A 31 -21.22 -3.52 -13.27
C SER A 31 -20.01 -3.72 -14.18
N PRO A 32 -20.13 -4.48 -15.29
CA PRO A 32 -19.06 -4.56 -16.28
C PRO A 32 -18.81 -3.23 -17.01
N LEU A 33 -19.71 -2.25 -16.84
CA LEU A 33 -19.61 -0.90 -17.38
C LEU A 33 -18.93 0.09 -16.42
N ASP A 34 -18.42 -0.40 -15.29
CA ASP A 34 -17.70 0.44 -14.33
C ASP A 34 -16.35 0.89 -14.92
N ILE A 35 -16.07 2.20 -14.95
CA ILE A 35 -14.83 2.72 -15.54
C ILE A 35 -13.59 2.55 -14.66
N GLY A 36 -13.76 2.20 -13.39
CA GLY A 36 -12.66 1.65 -12.59
C GLY A 36 -12.16 0.34 -13.19
N LEU A 37 -13.07 -0.54 -13.62
CA LEU A 37 -12.74 -1.80 -14.28
C LEU A 37 -12.26 -1.60 -15.73
N LEU A 38 -13.01 -0.83 -16.52
CA LEU A 38 -12.75 -0.70 -17.96
C LEU A 38 -11.56 0.20 -18.29
N ARG A 39 -11.27 1.19 -17.44
CA ARG A 39 -10.31 2.28 -17.74
C ARG A 39 -9.35 2.59 -16.60
N GLY A 40 -9.42 1.89 -15.47
CA GLY A 40 -8.56 2.16 -14.31
C GLY A 40 -8.86 3.49 -13.61
N TYR A 41 -10.04 4.09 -13.85
CA TYR A 41 -10.46 5.34 -13.23
C TYR A 41 -10.97 5.10 -11.81
N ALA A 42 -10.03 4.80 -10.92
CA ALA A 42 -10.29 4.43 -9.54
C ALA A 42 -9.10 4.67 -8.62
N VAL A 43 -9.40 4.98 -7.37
CA VAL A 43 -8.45 5.07 -6.26
C VAL A 43 -8.73 4.02 -5.20
N PHE A 44 -7.73 3.72 -4.38
CA PHE A 44 -7.92 2.89 -3.21
C PHE A 44 -7.04 3.35 -2.06
N ASP A 45 -7.41 2.95 -0.86
CA ASP A 45 -6.51 2.91 0.27
C ASP A 45 -6.51 1.52 0.93
N LEU A 46 -5.44 1.21 1.63
CA LEU A 46 -5.21 -0.05 2.31
C LEU A 46 -4.60 0.23 3.67
N LEU A 47 -5.36 -0.01 4.72
CA LEU A 47 -4.91 0.03 6.11
C LEU A 47 -4.81 -1.40 6.68
N ARG A 48 -4.13 -1.53 7.82
CA ARG A 48 -4.07 -2.77 8.59
C ARG A 48 -4.71 -2.57 9.95
N THR A 49 -5.01 -3.67 10.62
CA THR A 49 -5.29 -3.64 12.05
C THR A 49 -4.02 -3.82 12.89
N ALA A 50 -4.15 -3.44 14.16
CA ALA A 50 -3.34 -3.88 15.28
C ALA A 50 -4.31 -4.14 16.44
N GLY A 51 -4.25 -5.33 17.06
CA GLY A 51 -5.20 -5.75 18.10
C GLY A 51 -6.64 -5.80 17.60
N ALA A 52 -6.83 -6.22 16.34
CA ALA A 52 -8.12 -6.23 15.65
C ALA A 52 -8.80 -4.84 15.54
N ARG A 53 -8.06 -3.74 15.75
CA ARG A 53 -8.53 -2.36 15.56
C ARG A 53 -7.83 -1.70 14.39
N PRO A 54 -8.51 -0.87 13.56
CA PRO A 54 -7.86 -0.12 12.49
C PRO A 54 -6.69 0.73 13.02
N PHE A 55 -5.50 0.56 12.44
CA PHE A 55 -4.32 1.35 12.77
C PHE A 55 -4.19 2.53 11.81
N MET A 56 -4.01 3.74 12.34
CA MET A 56 -3.90 5.00 11.56
C MET A 56 -5.08 5.27 10.61
N LEU A 57 -6.32 4.97 11.06
CA LEU A 57 -7.50 5.08 10.21
C LEU A 57 -7.67 6.50 9.66
N GLU A 58 -7.50 7.51 10.50
CA GLU A 58 -7.68 8.92 10.16
C GLU A 58 -6.72 9.36 9.05
N GLU A 59 -5.45 8.94 9.11
CA GLU A 59 -4.45 9.23 8.10
C GLU A 59 -4.76 8.52 6.77
N HIS A 60 -5.22 7.28 6.85
CA HIS A 60 -5.67 6.52 5.68
C HIS A 60 -6.90 7.15 5.01
N LEU A 61 -7.87 7.64 5.78
CA LEU A 61 -9.06 8.33 5.25
C LEU A 61 -8.70 9.67 4.60
N LYS A 62 -7.80 10.45 5.22
CA LYS A 62 -7.27 11.68 4.62
C LYS A 62 -6.62 11.41 3.27
N ARG A 63 -5.80 10.36 3.15
CA ARG A 63 -5.13 10.00 1.89
C ARG A 63 -6.10 9.46 0.84
N LEU A 64 -7.10 8.67 1.23
CA LEU A 64 -8.16 8.22 0.32
C LEU A 64 -8.89 9.42 -0.29
N ARG A 65 -9.30 10.38 0.54
CA ARG A 65 -9.98 11.60 0.08
C ARG A 65 -9.09 12.47 -0.80
N HIS A 66 -7.82 12.64 -0.43
CA HIS A 66 -6.87 13.35 -1.27
C HIS A 66 -6.71 12.67 -2.64
N SER A 67 -6.52 11.34 -2.66
CA SER A 67 -6.40 10.58 -3.91
C SER A 67 -7.65 10.71 -4.76
N ALA A 68 -8.85 10.65 -4.16
CA ALA A 68 -10.10 10.84 -4.87
C ALA A 68 -10.19 12.25 -5.50
N ALA A 69 -9.81 13.28 -4.74
CA ALA A 69 -9.81 14.67 -5.21
C ALA A 69 -8.85 14.90 -6.40
N GLU A 70 -7.67 14.27 -6.40
CA GLU A 70 -6.73 14.32 -7.55
C GLU A 70 -7.34 13.74 -8.84
N LEU A 71 -8.32 12.83 -8.71
CA LEU A 71 -9.08 12.28 -9.83
C LEU A 71 -10.43 12.99 -10.03
N GLY A 72 -10.74 14.08 -9.31
CA GLY A 72 -12.06 14.72 -9.38
C GLY A 72 -13.22 13.81 -8.95
N LEU A 73 -12.95 12.88 -8.02
CA LEU A 73 -13.92 12.00 -7.38
C LEU A 73 -14.18 12.43 -5.94
N GLU A 74 -15.36 12.10 -5.41
CA GLU A 74 -15.73 12.31 -4.02
C GLU A 74 -16.06 10.97 -3.34
N VAL A 75 -15.54 10.77 -2.12
CA VAL A 75 -15.89 9.59 -1.31
C VAL A 75 -17.33 9.80 -0.77
N PRO A 76 -18.30 8.92 -1.12
CA PRO A 76 -19.73 9.18 -0.95
C PRO A 76 -20.24 9.04 0.49
N VAL A 77 -19.36 8.72 1.44
CA VAL A 77 -19.70 8.44 2.84
C VAL A 77 -18.81 9.23 3.78
N SER A 78 -19.32 9.55 4.97
CA SER A 78 -18.55 10.23 6.02
C SER A 78 -17.51 9.29 6.64
N ASP A 79 -16.47 9.88 7.24
CA ASP A 79 -15.43 9.12 7.95
C ASP A 79 -16.00 8.27 9.09
N GLU A 80 -17.04 8.76 9.77
CA GLU A 80 -17.73 8.04 10.84
C GLU A 80 -18.52 6.83 10.32
N ALA A 81 -19.20 7.00 9.17
CA ALA A 81 -19.87 5.87 8.51
C ALA A 81 -18.85 4.81 8.08
N ILE A 82 -17.70 5.23 7.52
CA ILE A 82 -16.62 4.31 7.16
C ILE A 82 -16.11 3.56 8.39
N ARG A 83 -15.83 4.25 9.50
CA ARG A 83 -15.39 3.60 10.75
C ARG A 83 -16.39 2.56 11.24
N THR A 84 -17.68 2.89 11.21
CA THR A 84 -18.76 1.98 11.58
C THR A 84 -18.78 0.74 10.70
N VAL A 85 -18.70 0.93 9.38
CA VAL A 85 -18.65 -0.17 8.41
C VAL A 85 -17.44 -1.07 8.63
N ILE A 86 -16.24 -0.49 8.79
CA ILE A 86 -15.01 -1.25 9.02
C ILE A 86 -15.14 -2.11 10.27
N THR A 87 -15.61 -1.52 11.38
CA THR A 87 -15.82 -2.23 12.64
C THR A 87 -16.77 -3.41 12.43
N ARG A 88 -17.88 -3.19 11.73
CA ARG A 88 -18.86 -4.23 11.46
C ARG A 88 -18.32 -5.35 10.56
N LEU A 89 -17.52 -5.02 9.55
CA LEU A 89 -16.90 -6.02 8.67
C LEU A 89 -15.85 -6.86 9.40
N LEU A 90 -15.06 -6.26 10.29
CA LEU A 90 -14.09 -6.99 11.12
C LEU A 90 -14.79 -7.99 12.04
N GLU A 91 -15.91 -7.61 12.67
CA GLU A 91 -16.75 -8.50 13.48
C GLU A 91 -17.35 -9.66 12.68
N LEU A 92 -17.96 -9.36 11.52
CA LEU A 92 -18.66 -10.34 10.69
C LEU A 92 -17.69 -11.36 10.09
N ASN A 93 -16.52 -10.91 9.63
CA ASN A 93 -15.53 -11.77 8.99
C ASN A 93 -14.63 -12.48 10.00
N ARG A 94 -14.71 -12.12 11.29
CA ARG A 94 -13.99 -12.76 12.41
C ARG A 94 -12.49 -12.85 12.18
N HIS A 95 -11.92 -11.86 11.52
CA HIS A 95 -10.48 -11.75 11.36
C HIS A 95 -9.84 -11.33 12.69
N GLY A 96 -8.70 -11.94 13.03
CA GLY A 96 -7.85 -11.47 14.12
C GLY A 96 -7.15 -10.19 13.68
N GLU A 97 -6.02 -10.35 13.01
CA GLU A 97 -5.40 -9.25 12.26
C GLU A 97 -5.86 -9.26 10.80
N ALA A 98 -6.15 -8.08 10.28
CA ALA A 98 -6.73 -7.88 8.96
C ALA A 98 -6.07 -6.72 8.22
N THR A 99 -6.22 -6.75 6.90
CA THR A 99 -6.15 -5.57 6.05
C THR A 99 -7.55 -5.11 5.71
N VAL A 100 -7.72 -3.79 5.59
CA VAL A 100 -8.97 -3.17 5.17
C VAL A 100 -8.68 -2.34 3.94
N ARG A 101 -9.31 -2.71 2.82
CA ARG A 101 -9.14 -2.06 1.52
C ARG A 101 -10.41 -1.29 1.19
N LEU A 102 -10.25 0.01 0.94
CA LEU A 102 -11.32 0.88 0.46
C LEU A 102 -11.06 1.18 -1.00
N VAL A 103 -12.02 0.96 -1.89
CA VAL A 103 -11.89 1.23 -3.33
C VAL A 103 -13.02 2.14 -3.77
N LEU A 104 -12.68 3.20 -4.50
CA LEU A 104 -13.60 4.15 -5.11
C LEU A 104 -13.34 4.20 -6.62
N THR A 105 -14.35 3.95 -7.42
CA THR A 105 -14.30 4.09 -8.88
C THR A 105 -15.17 5.27 -9.33
N GLY A 106 -15.00 5.72 -10.58
CA GLY A 106 -15.93 6.66 -11.20
C GLY A 106 -17.32 6.11 -11.53
N GLY A 107 -17.62 4.86 -11.15
CA GLY A 107 -18.93 4.25 -11.32
C GLY A 107 -19.22 3.79 -12.75
N VAL A 108 -20.50 3.59 -13.04
CA VAL A 108 -20.99 3.10 -14.33
C VAL A 108 -20.94 4.20 -15.39
N SER A 109 -20.31 3.90 -16.52
CA SER A 109 -20.27 4.78 -17.69
C SER A 109 -20.57 3.97 -18.96
N PRO A 110 -21.81 4.04 -19.48
CA PRO A 110 -22.18 3.31 -20.69
C PRO A 110 -21.34 3.65 -21.92
N GLU A 111 -20.96 4.92 -22.09
CA GLU A 111 -20.07 5.35 -23.19
C GLU A 111 -18.57 5.20 -22.87
N GLY A 112 -18.22 4.97 -21.60
CA GLY A 112 -16.87 4.68 -21.12
C GLY A 112 -15.89 5.86 -21.01
N MET A 113 -16.29 7.06 -21.46
CA MET A 113 -15.46 8.28 -21.44
C MET A 113 -16.12 9.46 -20.70
N THR A 114 -17.37 9.29 -20.29
CA THR A 114 -18.22 10.27 -19.61
C THR A 114 -18.82 9.61 -18.38
N TYR A 115 -18.68 10.21 -17.20
CA TYR A 115 -19.19 9.61 -15.96
C TYR A 115 -20.03 10.59 -15.16
N ASP A 116 -20.94 10.04 -14.35
CA ASP A 116 -21.71 10.80 -13.37
C ASP A 116 -20.96 10.80 -12.03
N PRO A 117 -20.41 11.95 -11.57
CA PRO A 117 -19.67 12.02 -10.32
C PRO A 117 -20.54 11.76 -9.08
N THR A 118 -21.87 11.78 -9.22
CA THR A 118 -22.82 11.53 -8.10
C THR A 118 -23.09 10.04 -7.86
N THR A 119 -22.67 9.17 -8.78
CA THR A 119 -22.91 7.71 -8.69
C THR A 119 -21.61 6.89 -8.76
N PRO A 120 -20.61 7.14 -7.89
CA PRO A 120 -19.40 6.33 -7.87
C PRO A 120 -19.71 4.91 -7.35
N THR A 121 -18.87 3.93 -7.68
CA THR A 121 -18.87 2.64 -6.97
C THR A 121 -17.87 2.73 -5.81
N PHE A 122 -18.36 2.49 -4.59
CA PHE A 122 -17.55 2.48 -3.38
C PHE A 122 -17.69 1.17 -2.63
N LEU A 123 -16.56 0.53 -2.33
CA LEU A 123 -16.52 -0.74 -1.62
C LEU A 123 -15.45 -0.78 -0.55
N ILE A 124 -15.73 -1.55 0.51
CA ILE A 124 -14.78 -1.82 1.60
C ILE A 124 -14.69 -3.34 1.78
N LEU A 125 -13.47 -3.85 1.68
CA LEU A 125 -13.11 -5.25 1.82
C LEU A 125 -12.24 -5.43 3.05
N THR A 126 -12.37 -6.58 3.71
CA THR A 126 -11.40 -7.03 4.72
C THR A 126 -10.82 -8.37 4.33
N HIS A 127 -9.53 -8.56 4.61
CA HIS A 127 -8.82 -9.81 4.40
C HIS A 127 -7.94 -10.09 5.60
N GLU A 128 -7.64 -11.35 5.87
CA GLU A 128 -6.63 -11.72 6.86
C GLU A 128 -5.28 -11.06 6.54
N LEU A 129 -4.61 -10.54 7.57
CA LEU A 129 -3.29 -9.96 7.42
C LEU A 129 -2.26 -11.09 7.28
N HIS A 130 -1.54 -11.11 6.17
CA HIS A 130 -0.38 -11.99 6.00
C HIS A 130 0.91 -11.23 6.30
N GLU A 131 1.63 -11.68 7.31
CA GLU A 131 2.92 -11.12 7.67
C GLU A 131 4.02 -11.57 6.70
N LEU A 132 5.00 -10.69 6.47
CA LEU A 132 6.19 -11.04 5.72
C LEU A 132 7.11 -11.95 6.55
N PRO A 133 7.90 -12.82 5.90
CA PRO A 133 8.92 -13.61 6.60
C PRO A 133 9.90 -12.73 7.38
N ALA A 134 10.20 -13.12 8.62
CA ALA A 134 11.15 -12.41 9.49
C ALA A 134 12.53 -12.21 8.85
N SER A 135 12.96 -13.16 8.00
CA SER A 135 14.22 -13.10 7.27
C SER A 135 14.38 -11.81 6.45
N LEU A 136 13.31 -11.26 5.89
CA LEU A 136 13.38 -10.00 5.12
C LEU A 136 13.81 -8.81 5.98
N TYR A 137 13.53 -8.84 7.29
CA TYR A 137 13.94 -7.81 8.24
C TYR A 137 15.30 -8.10 8.85
N GLU A 138 15.65 -9.39 9.04
CA GLU A 138 16.90 -9.82 9.65
C GLU A 138 18.10 -9.70 8.71
N THR A 139 17.93 -10.17 7.46
CA THR A 139 18.97 -10.24 6.43
C THR A 139 18.80 -9.22 5.31
N GLY A 140 17.66 -8.54 5.26
CA GLY A 140 17.35 -7.56 4.20
C GLY A 140 16.69 -8.17 2.97
N ALA A 141 16.05 -7.29 2.20
CA ALA A 141 15.37 -7.61 0.95
C ALA A 141 16.05 -6.95 -0.26
N ALA A 142 15.57 -7.29 -1.46
CA ALA A 142 16.08 -6.74 -2.71
C ALA A 142 14.99 -6.02 -3.52
N LEU A 143 15.40 -5.07 -4.34
CA LEU A 143 14.59 -4.35 -5.32
C LEU A 143 15.10 -4.57 -6.73
N ILE A 144 14.23 -4.42 -7.73
CA ILE A 144 14.61 -4.28 -9.14
C ILE A 144 14.40 -2.84 -9.58
N LEU A 145 15.44 -2.23 -10.15
CA LEU A 145 15.35 -0.88 -10.70
C LEU A 145 14.51 -0.89 -11.98
N HIS A 146 13.61 0.09 -12.12
CA HIS A 146 12.73 0.18 -13.27
C HIS A 146 12.39 1.63 -13.63
N GLU A 147 12.63 2.02 -14.89
CA GLU A 147 12.31 3.35 -15.37
C GLU A 147 10.80 3.51 -15.58
N HIS A 148 10.14 4.22 -14.67
CA HIS A 148 8.72 4.45 -14.71
C HIS A 148 8.32 5.60 -13.79
N ARG A 149 7.39 6.43 -14.26
CA ARG A 149 6.73 7.45 -13.45
C ARG A 149 5.22 7.21 -13.51
N ARG A 150 4.53 7.29 -12.37
CA ARG A 150 3.07 7.21 -12.36
C ARG A 150 2.47 8.43 -13.03
N GLU A 151 1.30 8.24 -13.61
CA GLU A 151 0.50 9.31 -14.20
C GLU A 151 0.13 10.38 -13.14
N ILE A 152 -0.32 9.93 -11.96
CA ILE A 152 -0.74 10.81 -10.85
C ILE A 152 -0.05 10.31 -9.57
N PRO A 153 1.23 10.69 -9.34
CA PRO A 153 1.99 10.16 -8.20
C PRO A 153 1.38 10.50 -6.83
N ALA A 154 0.73 11.66 -6.71
CA ALA A 154 0.09 12.10 -5.48
C ALA A 154 -1.15 11.26 -5.09
N ALA A 155 -1.72 10.52 -6.04
CA ALA A 155 -2.93 9.71 -5.83
C ALA A 155 -2.62 8.23 -5.76
N LYS A 156 -3.22 7.53 -4.78
CA LYS A 156 -3.16 6.08 -4.69
C LYS A 156 -4.17 5.43 -5.64
N THR A 157 -3.86 5.47 -6.93
CA THR A 157 -4.72 4.89 -7.98
C THR A 157 -4.65 3.36 -8.00
N THR A 158 -5.63 2.71 -8.62
CA THR A 158 -5.62 1.26 -8.85
C THR A 158 -4.69 0.81 -9.99
N ASN A 159 -4.04 1.75 -10.69
CA ASN A 159 -3.18 1.47 -11.85
C ASN A 159 -1.81 0.91 -11.43
N TYR A 160 -1.79 -0.39 -11.10
CA TYR A 160 -0.61 -1.16 -10.69
C TYR A 160 -0.10 -2.09 -11.80
N LEU A 161 -0.47 -1.83 -13.06
CA LEU A 161 -0.13 -2.66 -14.22
C LEU A 161 1.38 -2.92 -14.33
N THR A 162 2.20 -1.87 -14.14
CA THR A 162 3.66 -1.98 -14.23
C THR A 162 4.20 -3.02 -13.26
N MET A 163 3.78 -2.99 -11.99
CA MET A 163 4.20 -3.98 -10.99
C MET A 163 3.72 -5.39 -11.32
N LEU A 164 2.46 -5.52 -11.72
CA LEU A 164 1.87 -6.83 -12.01
C LEU A 164 2.53 -7.48 -13.24
N LYS A 165 2.80 -6.70 -14.29
CA LYS A 165 3.49 -7.15 -15.50
C LYS A 165 4.90 -7.67 -15.20
N HIS A 166 5.62 -7.02 -14.28
CA HIS A 166 6.99 -7.39 -13.93
C HIS A 166 7.08 -8.31 -12.70
N ARG A 167 5.95 -8.80 -12.16
CA ARG A 167 5.96 -9.73 -11.03
C ARG A 167 6.81 -10.98 -11.28
N PRO A 168 6.78 -11.63 -12.47
CA PRO A 168 7.66 -12.76 -12.74
C PRO A 168 9.15 -12.40 -12.61
N LEU A 169 9.58 -11.26 -13.16
CA LEU A 169 10.96 -10.77 -13.07
C LEU A 169 11.37 -10.49 -11.62
N VAL A 170 10.52 -9.81 -10.85
CA VAL A 170 10.76 -9.52 -9.43
C VAL A 170 10.95 -10.82 -8.64
N ASN A 171 10.10 -11.82 -8.88
CA ASN A 171 10.17 -13.11 -8.21
C ASN A 171 11.42 -13.90 -8.61
N GLU A 172 11.77 -13.94 -9.90
CA GLU A 172 12.96 -14.63 -10.40
C GLU A 172 14.25 -14.06 -9.81
N ALA A 173 14.30 -12.74 -9.63
CA ALA A 173 15.43 -12.05 -9.01
C ALA A 173 15.46 -12.13 -7.46
N GLY A 174 14.46 -12.78 -6.84
CA GLY A 174 14.32 -12.81 -5.38
C GLY A 174 14.11 -11.42 -4.75
N ALA A 175 13.57 -10.47 -5.51
CA ALA A 175 13.25 -9.13 -5.05
C ALA A 175 11.80 -9.06 -4.52
N ILE A 176 11.48 -8.01 -3.78
CA ILE A 176 10.15 -7.82 -3.16
C ILE A 176 9.31 -6.73 -3.84
N ASP A 177 9.94 -5.83 -4.61
CA ASP A 177 9.30 -4.69 -5.24
C ASP A 177 10.13 -4.16 -6.43
N LEU A 178 9.54 -3.26 -7.21
CA LEU A 178 10.28 -2.41 -8.16
C LEU A 178 10.67 -1.09 -7.49
N LEU A 179 11.82 -0.54 -7.84
CA LEU A 179 12.25 0.82 -7.54
C LEU A 179 12.09 1.69 -8.78
N TYR A 180 11.15 2.63 -8.74
CA TYR A 180 10.88 3.54 -9.85
C TYR A 180 11.85 4.71 -9.88
N HIS A 181 12.29 5.07 -11.10
CA HIS A 181 13.09 6.25 -11.39
C HIS A 181 12.65 6.92 -12.70
N ASP A 182 13.05 8.18 -12.89
CA ASP A 182 12.79 8.95 -14.12
C ASP A 182 14.01 9.06 -15.07
N GLY A 183 15.07 8.31 -14.74
CA GLY A 183 16.34 8.30 -15.49
C GLY A 183 17.43 9.15 -14.82
N GLU A 184 17.04 10.10 -13.97
CA GLU A 184 17.96 10.95 -13.21
C GLU A 184 17.87 10.68 -11.71
N ARG A 185 16.64 10.66 -11.19
CA ARG A 185 16.34 10.51 -9.77
C ARG A 185 15.44 9.32 -9.49
N VAL A 186 15.61 8.77 -8.29
CA VAL A 186 14.67 7.81 -7.73
C VAL A 186 13.38 8.52 -7.32
N LEU A 187 12.27 7.84 -7.54
CA LEU A 187 10.93 8.28 -7.15
C LEU A 187 10.46 7.49 -5.93
N GLU A 188 9.88 6.31 -6.14
CA GLU A 188 9.27 5.49 -5.09
C GLU A 188 9.39 4.00 -5.45
N ALA A 189 8.98 3.11 -4.55
CA ALA A 189 8.78 1.72 -4.94
C ALA A 189 7.35 1.51 -5.45
N ALA A 190 7.11 0.45 -6.24
CA ALA A 190 5.79 0.26 -6.84
C ALA A 190 4.67 0.08 -5.81
N SER A 191 4.97 -0.46 -4.62
CA SER A 191 3.98 -0.58 -3.54
C SER A 191 4.43 -0.04 -2.17
N ALA A 192 5.47 0.79 -2.13
CA ALA A 192 6.01 1.40 -0.91
C ALA A 192 6.69 2.75 -1.17
N SER A 193 6.84 3.56 -0.10
CA SER A 193 7.79 4.67 -0.11
C SER A 193 9.21 4.14 0.13
N VAL A 194 10.23 4.81 -0.39
CA VAL A 194 11.65 4.42 -0.29
C VAL A 194 12.47 5.56 0.31
N TYR A 195 13.49 5.22 1.09
CA TYR A 195 14.36 6.15 1.78
C TYR A 195 15.81 5.68 1.76
N PHE A 196 16.74 6.63 1.82
CA PHE A 196 18.18 6.41 1.67
C PHE A 196 18.92 7.03 2.85
N VAL A 197 19.90 6.33 3.40
CA VAL A 197 20.71 6.82 4.53
C VAL A 197 22.12 7.10 4.05
N HIS A 198 22.62 8.30 4.37
CA HIS A 198 23.99 8.73 4.10
C HIS A 198 24.59 9.37 5.36
N GLY A 199 25.60 8.74 5.96
CA GLY A 199 26.25 9.22 7.18
C GLY A 199 25.27 9.48 8.33
N GLY A 200 24.20 8.68 8.43
CA GLY A 200 23.13 8.87 9.42
C GLY A 200 22.05 9.91 9.06
N THR A 201 22.16 10.57 7.89
CA THR A 201 21.12 11.45 7.35
C THR A 201 20.16 10.66 6.47
N ILE A 202 18.86 10.80 6.69
CA ILE A 202 17.81 10.19 5.87
C ILE A 202 17.42 11.13 4.74
N LEU A 203 17.56 10.67 3.50
CA LEU A 203 17.07 11.31 2.30
C LEU A 203 15.76 10.65 1.87
N ALA A 204 14.71 11.46 1.80
CA ALA A 204 13.41 11.09 1.28
C ALA A 204 13.18 11.76 -0.08
N PRO A 205 12.76 11.02 -1.12
CA PRO A 205 12.37 11.61 -2.39
C PRO A 205 11.33 12.73 -2.21
N GLU A 206 11.62 13.92 -2.76
CA GLU A 206 10.89 15.16 -2.42
C GLU A 206 9.58 15.38 -3.17
N ARG A 207 9.42 14.78 -4.34
CA ARG A 207 8.27 14.99 -5.24
C ARG A 207 8.05 13.80 -6.15
N ASP A 208 6.92 13.79 -6.85
CA ASP A 208 6.54 12.75 -7.81
C ASP A 208 6.43 11.35 -7.17
N VAL A 209 5.96 11.33 -5.92
CA VAL A 209 5.78 10.13 -5.11
C VAL A 209 4.42 10.17 -4.43
N LEU A 210 3.96 8.99 -4.02
CA LEU A 210 2.86 8.88 -3.09
C LEU A 210 3.35 9.06 -1.65
N TRP A 211 2.77 10.03 -0.94
CA TRP A 211 3.02 10.21 0.49
C TRP A 211 2.38 9.06 1.30
N GLY A 212 3.21 8.10 1.69
CA GLY A 212 2.81 6.91 2.42
C GLY A 212 2.40 7.22 3.86
N THR A 213 1.27 6.71 4.37
CA THR A 213 0.86 6.84 5.77
C THR A 213 1.94 6.36 6.74
N VAL A 214 2.47 5.14 6.53
CA VAL A 214 3.59 4.62 7.32
C VAL A 214 4.86 5.41 7.09
N GLY A 215 5.13 5.82 5.84
CA GLY A 215 6.30 6.64 5.52
C GLY A 215 6.31 7.97 6.27
N SER A 216 5.17 8.67 6.32
CA SER A 216 5.00 9.91 7.09
C SER A 216 5.25 9.69 8.58
N LEU A 217 4.68 8.63 9.17
CA LEU A 217 4.93 8.26 10.56
C LEU A 217 6.41 7.93 10.79
N THR A 218 7.04 7.16 9.92
CA THR A 218 8.47 6.82 10.02
C THR A 218 9.35 8.06 9.93
N LEU A 219 9.05 9.02 9.06
CA LEU A 219 9.80 10.27 8.99
C LEU A 219 9.55 11.19 10.19
N GLU A 220 8.35 11.16 10.78
CA GLU A 220 8.07 11.86 12.04
C GLU A 220 8.95 11.31 13.17
N LEU A 221 8.95 10.00 13.35
CA LEU A 221 9.81 9.32 14.34
C LEU A 221 11.30 9.56 14.06
N ALA A 222 11.71 9.52 12.79
CA ALA A 222 13.09 9.70 12.42
C ALA A 222 13.61 11.10 12.75
N ARG A 223 12.80 12.16 12.58
CA ARG A 223 13.21 13.55 12.83
C ARG A 223 13.57 13.83 14.29
N GLU A 224 13.14 12.99 15.22
CA GLU A 224 13.53 13.09 16.63
C GLU A 224 14.98 12.63 16.88
N ARG A 225 15.58 11.87 15.95
CA ARG A 225 16.84 11.14 16.16
C ARG A 225 17.86 11.32 15.05
N TYR A 226 17.40 11.57 13.84
CA TYR A 226 18.19 11.61 12.62
C TYR A 226 17.85 12.86 11.82
N GLU A 227 18.88 13.45 11.21
CA GLU A 227 18.63 14.48 10.21
C GLU A 227 17.84 13.87 9.05
N THR A 228 16.71 14.49 8.70
CA THR A 228 15.82 13.99 7.66
C THR A 228 15.57 15.10 6.65
N ARG A 229 15.91 14.87 5.38
CA ARG A 229 15.78 15.85 4.30
C ARG A 229 14.90 15.31 3.19
N LEU A 230 13.98 16.15 2.71
CA LEU A 230 13.40 15.95 1.39
C LEU A 230 14.45 16.35 0.36
N ALA A 231 14.76 15.47 -0.59
CA ALA A 231 15.74 15.72 -1.65
C ALA A 231 15.37 15.03 -2.96
N ALA A 232 15.88 15.57 -4.07
CA ALA A 232 15.98 14.82 -5.32
C ALA A 232 17.15 13.82 -5.19
N VAL A 233 16.84 12.56 -4.90
CA VAL A 233 17.85 11.51 -4.75
C VAL A 233 18.25 11.00 -6.13
N SER A 234 19.49 11.26 -6.55
CA SER A 234 19.98 10.75 -7.84
C SER A 234 20.13 9.22 -7.81
N LEU A 235 20.15 8.59 -8.99
CA LEU A 235 20.47 7.15 -9.07
C LEU A 235 21.82 6.81 -8.44
N ASP A 236 22.82 7.68 -8.63
CA ASP A 236 24.15 7.49 -8.06
C ASP A 236 24.13 7.58 -6.53
N ASP A 237 23.43 8.56 -5.95
CA ASP A 237 23.24 8.67 -4.49
C ASP A 237 22.48 7.46 -3.93
N ALA A 238 21.49 6.95 -4.66
CA ALA A 238 20.73 5.77 -4.25
C ALA A 238 21.61 4.52 -4.15
N PHE A 239 22.55 4.33 -5.10
CA PHE A 239 23.50 3.23 -5.06
C PHE A 239 24.70 3.45 -4.13
N ARG A 240 24.95 4.69 -3.71
CA ARG A 240 26.00 5.07 -2.75
C ARG A 240 25.52 5.13 -1.30
N ALA A 241 24.23 4.92 -1.05
CA ALA A 241 23.66 4.95 0.28
C ALA A 241 24.28 3.88 1.20
N ASP A 242 24.46 4.24 2.46
CA ASP A 242 24.88 3.32 3.52
C ASP A 242 23.76 2.33 3.85
N GLU A 243 22.51 2.81 3.80
CA GLU A 243 21.31 1.99 4.02
C GLU A 243 20.18 2.43 3.09
N VAL A 244 19.31 1.49 2.70
CA VAL A 244 18.05 1.77 2.01
C VAL A 244 16.93 1.06 2.74
N PHE A 245 15.77 1.68 2.85
CA PHE A 245 14.60 1.02 3.42
C PHE A 245 13.29 1.42 2.73
N LEU A 246 12.35 0.49 2.72
CA LEU A 246 10.97 0.73 2.30
C LEU A 246 10.07 0.99 3.49
N THR A 247 8.99 1.71 3.25
CA THR A 247 7.85 1.74 4.18
C THR A 247 6.52 1.44 3.49
N SER A 248 5.68 0.63 4.14
CA SER A 248 4.29 0.43 3.71
C SER A 248 3.43 -0.13 4.83
N THR A 249 2.11 0.06 4.74
CA THR A 249 1.13 -0.41 5.74
C THR A 249 1.32 -1.86 6.15
N THR A 250 1.43 -2.78 5.19
CA THR A 250 1.49 -4.22 5.49
C THR A 250 2.89 -4.72 5.83
N ARG A 251 3.94 -3.95 5.51
CA ARG A 251 5.34 -4.38 5.67
C ARG A 251 6.11 -3.58 6.72
N GLY A 252 5.53 -2.52 7.28
CA GLY A 252 6.25 -1.63 8.17
C GLY A 252 7.48 -1.03 7.51
N VAL A 253 8.62 -1.07 8.21
CA VAL A 253 9.94 -0.64 7.72
C VAL A 253 10.73 -1.88 7.27
N VAL A 254 11.08 -1.99 5.99
CA VAL A 254 11.80 -3.14 5.43
C VAL A 254 13.19 -2.71 4.94
N PRO A 255 14.28 -3.29 5.45
CA PRO A 255 15.63 -3.01 4.95
C PRO A 255 15.84 -3.56 3.54
N ILE A 256 16.46 -2.74 2.69
CA ILE A 256 16.86 -3.09 1.33
C ILE A 256 18.39 -3.12 1.27
N VAL A 257 18.93 -4.30 1.03
CA VAL A 257 20.38 -4.54 0.99
C VAL A 257 20.91 -4.72 -0.43
N ARG A 258 20.01 -4.77 -1.41
CA ARG A 258 20.36 -4.97 -2.82
C ARG A 258 19.37 -4.29 -3.75
N ILE A 259 19.88 -3.61 -4.77
CA ILE A 259 19.10 -3.07 -5.91
C ILE A 259 19.72 -3.65 -7.18
N ASP A 260 18.94 -4.38 -7.96
CA ASP A 260 19.43 -5.25 -9.04
C ASP A 260 20.57 -6.16 -8.54
N ASP A 261 21.74 -6.10 -9.17
CA ASP A 261 22.91 -6.92 -8.80
C ASP A 261 23.84 -6.19 -7.83
N ARG A 262 23.48 -4.99 -7.36
CA ARG A 262 24.34 -4.12 -6.55
C ARG A 262 23.94 -4.17 -5.08
N LEU A 263 24.91 -4.51 -4.23
CA LEU A 263 24.76 -4.41 -2.78
C LEU A 263 24.70 -2.94 -2.33
N ILE A 264 23.88 -2.69 -1.31
CA ILE A 264 23.79 -1.42 -0.61
C ILE A 264 24.60 -1.53 0.67
N GLY A 265 25.46 -0.54 0.94
CA GLY A 265 26.33 -0.53 2.12
C GLY A 265 27.12 -1.83 2.29
N SER A 266 26.97 -2.48 3.45
CA SER A 266 27.60 -3.77 3.77
C SER A 266 26.86 -4.99 3.22
N GLY A 267 25.70 -4.83 2.59
CA GLY A 267 24.80 -5.93 2.23
C GLY A 267 23.99 -6.49 3.40
N GLU A 268 23.96 -5.78 4.53
CA GLU A 268 23.19 -6.15 5.72
C GLU A 268 22.30 -4.97 6.18
N PRO A 269 21.16 -5.23 6.87
CA PRO A 269 20.36 -4.14 7.43
C PRO A 269 21.16 -3.29 8.41
N GLY A 270 21.25 -1.99 8.14
CA GLY A 270 22.03 -1.04 8.94
C GLY A 270 21.32 -0.53 10.20
N PRO A 271 22.07 0.19 11.07
CA PRO A 271 21.59 0.62 12.38
C PRO A 271 20.39 1.57 12.33
N VAL A 272 20.34 2.52 11.38
CA VAL A 272 19.22 3.48 11.28
C VAL A 272 17.94 2.75 10.92
N THR A 273 18.00 1.86 9.94
CA THR A 273 16.85 1.08 9.49
C THR A 273 16.36 0.13 10.58
N ARG A 274 17.27 -0.53 11.30
CA ARG A 274 16.92 -1.40 12.44
C ARG A 274 16.26 -0.63 13.56
N ASP A 275 16.77 0.55 13.90
CA ASP A 275 16.18 1.43 14.92
C ASP A 275 14.74 1.81 14.57
N LEU A 276 14.52 2.32 13.35
CA LEU A 276 13.20 2.74 12.89
C LEU A 276 12.23 1.56 12.77
N SER A 277 12.72 0.39 12.33
CA SER A 277 11.94 -0.83 12.30
C SER A 277 11.50 -1.26 13.70
N ALA A 278 12.39 -1.24 14.69
CA ALA A 278 12.05 -1.60 16.06
C ALA A 278 10.97 -0.67 16.64
N HIS A 279 11.15 0.64 16.49
CA HIS A 279 10.17 1.62 16.99
C HIS A 279 8.80 1.51 16.32
N TYR A 280 8.77 1.22 15.01
CA TYR A 280 7.49 0.97 14.33
C TYR A 280 6.78 -0.27 14.90
N GLN A 281 7.52 -1.34 15.21
CA GLN A 281 6.94 -2.54 15.82
C GLN A 281 6.45 -2.31 17.25
N GLU A 282 7.14 -1.46 18.02
CA GLU A 282 6.68 -1.03 19.35
C GLU A 282 5.34 -0.29 19.27
N LEU A 283 5.19 0.64 18.31
CA LEU A 283 3.92 1.35 18.09
C LEU A 283 2.79 0.41 17.70
N LEU A 284 3.05 -0.54 16.80
CA LEU A 284 2.06 -1.55 16.44
C LEU A 284 1.65 -2.41 17.64
N THR A 285 2.60 -2.74 18.51
CA THR A 285 2.33 -3.52 19.73
C THR A 285 1.54 -2.71 20.74
N ALA A 286 1.87 -1.43 20.92
CA ALA A 286 1.16 -0.52 21.82
C ALA A 286 -0.26 -0.18 21.34
N ALA A 287 -0.53 -0.32 20.04
CA ALA A 287 -1.84 -0.12 19.46
C ALA A 287 -2.78 -1.34 19.57
N ARG A 288 -2.30 -2.48 20.11
CA ARG A 288 -3.12 -3.68 20.34
C ARG A 288 -4.05 -3.52 21.52
#